data_AF-N9VM79-F1
#
_entry.id   AF-N9VM79-F1
#
_cell.length_a   1.000
_cell.length_b   1.000
_cell.length_c   1.000
_cell.angle_alpha   90.00
_cell.angle_beta   90.00
_cell.angle_gamma   90.00
#
_symmetry.space_group_name_H-M   'P 1'
#
loop_
_entity.id
_entity.type
_entity.pdbx_description
1 polymer ?
#
loop_
_entity_poly.entity_id
_entity_poly.type
_entity_poly.pdbx_seq_one_letter_code
_entity_poly.pdbx_strand_id
1 'polypeptide(L)'
;MSVNKPVRKPKSGGKKESQDSALAGRERKRAAKRKGLKAGSRHSGTQSGGKSGKKDLKDPRIGSRKPVALVVEAAKPQAPKAAPVKEEKQLMPTPEQELAAIENDDRLNDLLDRLDEGEKLSPADLAWVEQMVARHQQLMEELGLVEEDDEDEEPASDDELWDRFLDADFKPESKP
;
A
#
# COMPACT_ATOMS: atom_id res chain seq x y z
N MET A 1 76.78 0.07 -11.82
CA MET A 1 76.84 -0.77 -10.59
C MET A 1 76.98 0.14 -9.38
N SER A 2 76.01 0.17 -8.47
CA SER A 2 76.20 0.54 -7.06
C SER A 2 74.88 0.31 -6.31
N VAL A 3 74.85 -0.71 -5.44
CA VAL A 3 73.69 -1.01 -4.60
C VAL A 3 73.93 -0.36 -3.24
N ASN A 4 73.13 0.64 -2.91
CA ASN A 4 73.18 1.31 -1.61
C ASN A 4 72.50 0.40 -0.56
N LYS A 5 73.29 -0.27 0.29
CA LYS A 5 72.75 -1.09 1.40
C LYS A 5 72.49 -0.21 2.64
N PRO A 6 71.29 -0.24 3.24
CA PRO A 6 71.05 0.47 4.49
C PRO A 6 71.73 -0.24 5.67
N VAL A 7 72.55 0.50 6.41
CA VAL A 7 73.18 0.07 7.67
C VAL A 7 72.09 -0.08 8.73
N ARG A 8 71.86 -1.31 9.21
CA ARG A 8 70.99 -1.58 10.36
C ARG A 8 71.78 -1.46 11.66
N LYS A 9 71.39 -0.54 12.54
CA LYS A 9 71.91 -0.43 13.92
C LYS A 9 71.65 -1.73 14.69
N PRO A 10 72.55 -2.17 15.60
CA PRO A 10 72.36 -3.41 16.36
C PRO A 10 71.14 -3.30 17.27
N LYS A 11 70.32 -4.36 17.25
CA LYS A 11 69.11 -4.52 18.06
C LYS A 11 69.52 -4.56 19.54
N SER A 12 69.23 -3.50 20.27
CA SER A 12 69.34 -3.48 21.72
C SER A 12 68.46 -4.60 22.31
N GLY A 13 69.03 -5.28 23.31
CA GLY A 13 68.50 -6.52 23.89
C GLY A 13 67.02 -6.44 24.25
N GLY A 14 66.30 -7.54 23.99
CA GLY A 14 64.91 -7.67 24.36
C GLY A 14 64.74 -7.41 25.85
N LYS A 15 63.96 -6.37 26.19
CA LYS A 15 63.50 -6.16 27.56
C LYS A 15 62.76 -7.42 27.99
N LYS A 16 63.23 -8.08 29.05
CA LYS A 16 62.47 -9.15 29.70
C LYS A 16 61.17 -8.54 30.19
N GLU A 17 60.05 -8.98 29.63
CA GLU A 17 58.72 -8.62 30.12
C GLU A 17 58.61 -9.05 31.60
N SER A 18 58.10 -8.16 32.45
CA SER A 18 57.80 -8.51 33.85
C SER A 18 56.69 -9.56 33.89
N GLN A 19 56.66 -10.42 34.92
CA GLN A 19 55.62 -11.46 35.04
C GLN A 19 54.21 -10.88 34.92
N ASP A 20 53.96 -9.72 35.51
CA ASP A 20 52.66 -9.03 35.44
C ASP A 20 52.27 -8.64 34.01
N SER A 21 53.25 -8.16 33.22
CA SER A 21 53.00 -7.81 31.81
C SER A 21 52.69 -9.04 30.95
N ALA A 22 53.33 -10.18 31.24
CA ALA A 22 53.07 -11.44 30.57
C ALA A 22 51.67 -12.00 30.93
N LEU A 23 51.26 -11.89 32.19
CA LEU A 23 49.92 -12.30 32.65
C LEU A 23 48.83 -11.41 32.03
N ALA A 24 49.01 -10.09 32.02
CA ALA A 24 48.09 -9.16 31.39
C ALA A 24 47.97 -9.41 29.86
N GLY A 25 49.07 -9.77 29.20
CA GLY A 25 49.06 -10.15 27.78
C GLY A 25 48.24 -11.41 27.50
N ARG A 26 48.33 -12.42 28.38
CA ARG A 26 47.52 -13.66 28.28
C ARG A 26 46.05 -13.39 28.50
N GLU A 27 45.70 -12.53 29.45
CA GLU A 27 44.32 -12.17 29.75
C GLU A 27 43.67 -11.42 28.58
N ARG A 28 44.35 -10.42 27.99
CA ARG A 28 43.88 -9.72 26.79
C ARG A 28 43.62 -10.66 25.62
N LYS A 29 44.53 -11.63 25.40
CA LYS A 29 44.35 -12.66 24.35
C LYS A 29 43.13 -13.55 24.64
N ARG A 30 42.89 -13.92 25.90
CA ARG A 30 41.72 -14.73 26.30
C ARG A 30 40.42 -13.95 26.13
N ALA A 31 40.41 -12.66 26.49
CA ALA A 31 39.26 -11.76 26.29
C ALA A 31 38.95 -11.55 24.80
N ALA A 32 39.97 -11.32 23.97
CA ALA A 32 39.82 -11.17 22.52
C ALA A 32 39.29 -12.44 21.84
N LYS A 33 39.71 -13.62 22.29
CA LYS A 33 39.19 -14.92 21.79
C LYS A 33 37.73 -15.17 22.16
N ARG A 34 37.29 -14.66 23.31
CA ARG A 34 35.91 -14.83 23.78
C ARG A 34 34.93 -13.85 23.10
N LYS A 35 35.45 -12.77 22.51
CA LYS A 35 34.67 -11.84 21.70
C LYS A 35 34.58 -12.41 20.28
N GLY A 36 33.60 -13.28 20.05
CA GLY A 36 33.29 -13.81 18.71
C GLY A 36 32.98 -12.70 17.71
N LEU A 37 32.96 -13.05 16.42
CA LEU A 37 32.53 -12.12 15.37
C LEU A 37 31.12 -11.60 15.70
N LYS A 38 30.87 -10.33 15.38
CA LYS A 38 29.55 -9.73 15.54
C LYS A 38 28.53 -10.58 14.77
N ALA A 39 27.38 -10.88 15.40
CA ALA A 39 26.29 -11.59 14.74
C ALA A 39 25.93 -10.93 13.38
N GLY A 40 25.68 -11.75 12.37
CA GLY A 40 25.47 -11.29 10.99
C GLY A 40 24.29 -10.33 10.85
N SER A 41 24.42 -9.38 9.93
CA SER A 41 23.48 -8.26 9.72
C SER A 41 22.12 -8.65 9.13
N ARG A 42 21.80 -9.95 8.98
CA ARG A 42 20.55 -10.43 8.39
C ARG A 42 19.30 -10.05 9.19
N HIS A 43 19.44 -9.96 10.51
CA HIS A 43 18.36 -9.62 11.44
C HIS A 43 18.48 -8.20 12.01
N SER A 44 19.56 -7.47 11.68
CA SER A 44 19.64 -6.06 12.00
C SER A 44 18.72 -5.31 11.04
N GLY A 45 17.43 -5.32 11.33
CA GLY A 45 16.47 -4.43 10.68
C GLY A 45 17.07 -3.03 10.65
N THR A 46 17.02 -2.39 9.49
CA THR A 46 17.57 -1.05 9.26
C THR A 46 17.04 -0.12 10.35
N GLN A 47 17.84 0.15 11.38
CA GLN A 47 17.53 1.23 12.30
C GLN A 47 17.66 2.49 11.45
N SER A 48 16.52 3.07 11.09
CA SER A 48 16.44 4.38 10.47
C SER A 48 16.94 5.40 11.49
N GLY A 49 18.26 5.50 11.63
CA GLY A 49 18.88 6.62 12.30
C GLY A 49 18.52 7.86 11.51
N GLY A 50 17.72 8.74 12.12
CA GLY A 50 17.37 10.03 11.55
C GLY A 50 18.62 10.83 11.23
N LYS A 51 19.10 10.71 9.99
CA LYS A 51 20.12 11.59 9.44
C LYS A 51 19.63 12.06 8.08
N SER A 52 18.92 13.18 8.15
CA SER A 52 18.57 14.01 7.00
C SER A 52 19.83 14.29 6.17
N GLY A 53 19.83 13.87 4.91
CA GLY A 53 20.71 14.49 3.89
C GLY A 53 21.54 13.57 3.01
N LYS A 54 21.51 12.24 3.14
CA LYS A 54 22.15 11.36 2.14
C LYS A 54 21.14 10.41 1.50
N LYS A 55 21.18 10.35 0.16
CA LYS A 55 20.50 9.31 -0.62
C LYS A 55 21.20 7.99 -0.33
N ASP A 56 20.79 7.34 0.76
CA ASP A 56 21.28 6.01 1.06
C ASP A 56 20.82 5.06 -0.06
N LEU A 57 21.79 4.37 -0.66
CA LEU A 57 21.59 3.29 -1.63
C LEU A 57 20.79 2.19 -0.92
N LYS A 58 19.47 2.19 -1.13
CA LYS A 58 18.57 1.17 -0.58
C LYS A 58 18.85 -0.15 -1.28
N ASP A 59 18.93 -1.23 -0.51
CA ASP A 59 19.07 -2.59 -1.05
C ASP A 59 17.88 -2.88 -1.97
N PRO A 60 18.09 -3.29 -3.23
CA PRO A 60 17.00 -3.60 -4.17
C PRO A 60 16.07 -4.71 -3.68
N ARG A 61 16.50 -5.54 -2.71
CA ARG A 61 15.65 -6.58 -2.10
C ARG A 61 14.62 -6.00 -1.13
N ILE A 62 14.80 -4.77 -0.66
CA ILE A 62 13.89 -4.11 0.27
C ILE A 62 13.05 -3.12 -0.55
N GLY A 63 11.81 -3.51 -0.85
CA GLY A 63 10.86 -2.66 -1.57
C GLY A 63 10.51 -1.36 -0.82
N SER A 64 9.69 -0.51 -1.44
CA SER A 64 9.23 0.73 -0.83
C SER A 64 8.28 0.46 0.35
N ARG A 65 8.78 0.62 1.58
CA ARG A 65 7.96 0.59 2.82
C ARG A 65 7.52 1.98 3.28
N LYS A 66 7.49 2.96 2.38
CA LYS A 66 6.99 4.30 2.73
C LYS A 66 5.47 4.20 2.93
N PRO A 67 4.94 4.58 4.11
CA PRO A 67 3.50 4.59 4.31
C PRO A 67 2.86 5.60 3.35
N VAL A 68 1.80 5.18 2.67
CA VAL A 68 0.95 6.04 1.84
C VAL A 68 -0.22 6.47 2.73
N ALA A 69 -0.47 7.77 2.81
CA ALA A 69 -1.59 8.28 3.59
C ALA A 69 -2.92 7.90 2.91
N LEU A 70 -3.83 7.32 3.69
CA LEU A 70 -5.13 6.85 3.20
C LEU A 70 -6.17 7.99 3.10
N VAL A 71 -5.93 9.10 3.81
CA VAL A 71 -6.82 10.27 3.84
C VAL A 71 -6.04 11.49 3.37
N VAL A 72 -6.61 12.24 2.42
CA VAL A 72 -6.09 13.57 2.04
C VAL A 72 -6.47 14.54 3.15
N GLU A 73 -5.59 14.70 4.13
CA GLU A 73 -5.74 15.77 5.12
C GLU A 73 -5.75 17.12 4.38
N ALA A 74 -6.87 17.84 4.48
CA ALA A 74 -7.03 19.18 3.94
C ALA A 74 -5.85 20.05 4.41
N ALA A 75 -5.03 20.48 3.46
CA ALA A 75 -3.85 21.27 3.73
C ALA A 75 -4.25 22.56 4.48
N LYS A 76 -3.62 22.79 5.64
CA LYS A 76 -3.66 24.08 6.34
C LYS A 76 -3.39 25.21 5.33
N PRO A 77 -4.09 26.35 5.39
CA PRO A 77 -3.99 27.40 4.38
C PRO A 77 -2.58 28.01 4.39
N GLN A 78 -1.73 27.57 3.46
CA GLN A 78 -0.55 28.32 3.04
C GLN A 78 -0.95 29.17 1.83
N ALA A 79 -0.54 30.44 1.88
CA ALA A 79 -0.93 31.50 0.96
C ALA A 79 -1.05 31.06 -0.51
N PRO A 80 -2.10 31.49 -1.23
CA PRO A 80 -2.39 30.96 -2.56
C PRO A 80 -1.35 31.44 -3.57
N LYS A 81 -0.48 30.52 -4.01
CA LYS A 81 0.12 30.64 -5.34
C LYS A 81 -0.97 30.23 -6.32
N ALA A 82 -1.42 31.19 -7.13
CA ALA A 82 -2.38 30.99 -8.20
C ALA A 82 -1.90 29.88 -9.14
N ALA A 83 -2.38 28.66 -8.90
CA ALA A 83 -2.53 27.66 -9.94
C ALA A 83 -3.87 27.98 -10.64
N PRO A 84 -3.97 27.84 -11.98
CA PRO A 84 -5.26 27.95 -12.63
C PRO A 84 -6.17 26.90 -12.03
N VAL A 85 -7.25 27.38 -11.41
CA VAL A 85 -8.39 26.57 -10.98
C VAL A 85 -8.79 25.79 -12.23
N LYS A 86 -8.46 24.50 -12.25
CA LYS A 86 -9.14 23.58 -13.17
C LYS A 86 -10.58 23.69 -12.75
N GLU A 87 -11.36 24.35 -13.58
CA GLU A 87 -12.81 24.34 -13.48
C GLU A 87 -13.19 22.89 -13.22
N GLU A 88 -13.63 22.63 -11.99
CA GLU A 88 -14.34 21.42 -11.64
C GLU A 88 -15.56 21.47 -12.54
N LYS A 89 -15.42 20.90 -13.74
CA LYS A 89 -16.55 20.47 -14.55
C LYS A 89 -17.44 19.81 -13.52
N GLN A 90 -18.62 20.37 -13.29
CA GLN A 90 -19.67 19.70 -12.55
C GLN A 90 -19.86 18.40 -13.33
N LEU A 91 -19.17 17.36 -12.88
CA LEU A 91 -19.30 16.03 -13.40
C LEU A 91 -20.76 15.75 -13.08
N MET A 92 -21.59 15.69 -14.12
CA MET A 92 -22.94 15.19 -13.91
C MET A 92 -22.79 13.89 -13.12
N PRO A 93 -23.56 13.71 -12.03
CA PRO A 93 -23.41 12.53 -11.20
C PRO A 93 -23.48 11.31 -12.13
N THR A 94 -22.53 10.38 -11.96
CA THR A 94 -22.63 9.11 -12.68
C THR A 94 -23.92 8.42 -12.23
N PRO A 95 -24.55 7.57 -13.06
CA PRO A 95 -25.78 6.87 -12.69
C PRO A 95 -25.64 6.12 -11.35
N GLU A 96 -24.47 5.54 -11.08
CA GLU A 96 -24.12 4.94 -9.78
C GLU A 96 -24.12 5.93 -8.60
N GLN A 97 -23.62 7.15 -8.82
CA GLN A 97 -23.61 8.20 -7.78
C GLN A 97 -25.02 8.73 -7.51
N GLU A 98 -25.84 8.85 -8.54
CA GLU A 98 -27.24 9.24 -8.37
C GLU A 98 -28.03 8.15 -7.63
N LEU A 99 -27.81 6.88 -7.97
CA LEU A 99 -28.41 5.74 -7.27
C LEU A 99 -28.05 5.77 -5.79
N ALA A 100 -26.75 5.89 -5.47
CA ALA A 100 -26.28 5.99 -4.09
C ALA A 100 -26.82 7.24 -3.37
N ALA A 101 -27.09 8.33 -4.08
CA ALA A 101 -27.71 9.51 -3.49
C ALA A 101 -29.17 9.26 -3.10
N ILE A 102 -29.93 8.54 -3.94
CA ILE A 102 -31.33 8.16 -3.64
C ILE A 102 -31.39 7.18 -2.47
N GLU A 103 -30.51 6.17 -2.43
CA GLU A 103 -30.44 5.20 -1.32
C GLU A 103 -30.10 5.84 0.03
N ASN A 104 -29.32 6.92 0.02
CA ASN A 104 -28.92 7.67 1.21
C ASN A 104 -29.76 8.94 1.47
N ASP A 105 -30.91 9.12 0.79
CA ASP A 105 -31.78 10.27 1.03
C ASP A 105 -32.57 10.09 2.33
N ASP A 106 -32.21 10.84 3.37
CA ASP A 106 -32.86 10.83 4.68
C ASP A 106 -34.38 11.10 4.59
N ARG A 107 -34.83 11.99 3.69
CA ARG A 107 -36.25 12.32 3.55
C ARG A 107 -37.02 11.15 2.95
N LEU A 108 -36.44 10.46 1.97
CA LEU A 108 -37.06 9.28 1.37
C LEU A 108 -37.22 8.18 2.42
N ASN A 109 -36.16 7.91 3.18
CA ASN A 109 -36.18 6.91 4.26
C ASN A 109 -37.24 7.25 5.32
N ASP A 110 -37.28 8.49 5.81
CA ASP A 110 -38.29 8.94 6.78
C ASP A 110 -39.74 8.75 6.29
N LEU A 111 -39.99 8.97 4.99
CA LEU A 111 -41.32 8.82 4.40
C LEU A 111 -41.70 7.34 4.25
N LEU A 112 -40.74 6.47 3.89
CA LEU A 112 -40.95 5.03 3.79
C LEU A 112 -41.22 4.42 5.17
N ASP A 113 -40.46 4.81 6.20
CA ASP A 113 -40.67 4.34 7.58
C ASP A 113 -42.08 4.66 8.07
N ARG A 114 -42.58 5.88 7.83
CA ARG A 114 -43.96 6.26 8.19
C ARG A 114 -45.02 5.46 7.43
N LEU A 115 -44.75 5.12 6.16
CA LEU A 115 -45.64 4.29 5.36
C LEU A 115 -45.71 2.86 5.93
N ASP A 116 -44.56 2.32 6.37
CA ASP A 116 -44.45 1.01 7.04
C ASP A 116 -45.13 1.00 8.43
N GLU A 117 -45.08 2.12 9.16
CA GLU A 117 -45.85 2.33 10.39
C GLU A 117 -47.37 2.45 10.14
N GLY A 118 -47.79 2.55 8.88
CA GLY A 118 -49.20 2.66 8.46
C GLY A 118 -49.75 4.08 8.55
N GLU A 119 -48.90 5.11 8.64
CA GLU A 119 -49.31 6.51 8.59
C GLU A 119 -49.71 6.91 7.16
N LYS A 120 -50.74 7.76 7.04
CA LYS A 120 -51.19 8.28 5.75
C LYS A 120 -50.38 9.51 5.37
N LEU A 121 -49.50 9.35 4.39
CA LEU A 121 -48.75 10.46 3.79
C LEU A 121 -49.66 11.41 3.00
N SER A 122 -49.21 12.66 2.85
CA SER A 122 -49.89 13.63 2.00
C SER A 122 -49.80 13.19 0.53
N PRO A 123 -50.76 13.57 -0.34
CA PRO A 123 -50.70 13.20 -1.76
C PRO A 123 -49.47 13.77 -2.47
N ALA A 124 -48.93 14.89 -1.99
CA ALA A 124 -47.70 15.46 -2.54
C ALA A 124 -46.46 14.64 -2.16
N ASP A 125 -46.40 14.13 -0.92
CA ASP A 125 -45.29 13.28 -0.47
C ASP A 125 -45.35 11.90 -1.14
N LEU A 126 -46.55 11.32 -1.30
CA LEU A 126 -46.72 10.06 -2.05
C LEU A 126 -46.23 10.19 -3.50
N ALA A 127 -46.66 11.24 -4.21
CA ALA A 127 -46.21 11.48 -5.58
C ALA A 127 -44.69 11.67 -5.68
N TRP A 128 -44.08 12.30 -4.66
CA TRP A 128 -42.63 12.46 -4.59
C TRP A 128 -41.91 11.13 -4.35
N VAL A 129 -42.39 10.29 -3.42
CA VAL A 129 -41.86 8.95 -3.17
C VAL A 129 -41.95 8.08 -4.42
N GLU A 130 -43.12 8.06 -5.08
CA GLU A 130 -43.33 7.35 -6.34
C GLU A 130 -42.34 7.80 -7.42
N GLN A 131 -42.10 9.12 -7.53
CA GLN A 131 -41.13 9.66 -8.48
C GLN A 131 -39.69 9.20 -8.18
N MET A 132 -39.27 9.21 -6.91
CA MET A 132 -37.92 8.79 -6.51
C MET A 132 -37.72 7.28 -6.72
N VAL A 133 -38.70 6.46 -6.35
CA VAL A 133 -38.67 5.01 -6.55
C VAL A 133 -38.66 4.66 -8.05
N ALA A 134 -39.42 5.38 -8.88
CA ALA A 134 -39.38 5.20 -10.33
C ALA A 134 -38.01 5.58 -10.92
N ARG A 135 -37.41 6.68 -10.44
CA ARG A 135 -36.05 7.08 -10.84
C ARG A 135 -35.01 6.04 -10.43
N HIS A 136 -35.13 5.48 -9.23
CA HIS A 136 -34.26 4.41 -8.75
C HIS A 136 -34.32 3.18 -9.66
N GLN A 137 -35.52 2.73 -10.04
CA GLN A 137 -35.69 1.61 -10.98
C GLN A 137 -35.03 1.88 -12.33
N GLN A 138 -35.24 3.07 -12.89
CA GLN A 138 -34.61 3.48 -14.15
C GLN A 138 -33.07 3.47 -14.06
N LEU A 139 -32.50 3.90 -12.93
CA LEU A 139 -31.05 3.87 -12.72
C LEU A 139 -30.52 2.43 -12.61
N MET A 140 -31.28 1.52 -12.00
CA MET A 140 -30.90 0.11 -11.96
C MET A 140 -30.94 -0.54 -13.36
N GLU A 141 -31.92 -0.18 -14.19
CA GLU A 141 -32.01 -0.61 -15.60
C GLU A 141 -30.84 -0.06 -16.44
N GLU A 142 -30.53 1.25 -16.31
CA GLU A 142 -29.40 1.89 -17.02
C GLU A 142 -28.05 1.25 -16.66
N LEU A 143 -27.91 0.77 -15.42
CA LEU A 143 -26.72 0.06 -14.96
C LEU A 143 -26.70 -1.43 -15.35
N GLY A 144 -27.78 -1.96 -15.92
CA GLY A 144 -27.92 -3.39 -16.25
C GLY A 144 -27.95 -4.29 -15.01
N LEU A 145 -28.41 -3.77 -13.87
CA LEU A 145 -28.59 -4.52 -12.62
C LEU A 145 -29.97 -5.20 -12.53
N VAL A 146 -30.89 -4.79 -13.40
CA VAL A 146 -32.16 -5.49 -13.59
C VAL A 146 -31.95 -6.52 -14.69
N GLU A 147 -32.07 -7.81 -14.34
CA GLU A 147 -32.25 -8.87 -15.32
C GLU A 147 -33.59 -8.63 -16.01
N GLU A 148 -33.60 -7.91 -17.14
CA GLU A 148 -34.63 -8.16 -18.13
C GLU A 148 -34.46 -9.62 -18.55
N ASP A 149 -35.51 -10.41 -18.34
CA ASP A 149 -35.67 -11.83 -18.63
C ASP A 149 -35.63 -12.12 -20.15
N ASP A 150 -34.65 -11.53 -20.84
CA ASP A 150 -34.37 -11.65 -22.27
C ASP A 150 -32.93 -12.12 -22.47
N GLU A 151 -32.62 -13.30 -21.91
CA GLU A 151 -31.91 -14.33 -22.65
C GLU A 151 -32.10 -15.66 -21.90
N ASP A 152 -32.77 -16.61 -22.56
CA ASP A 152 -32.72 -18.05 -22.31
C ASP A 152 -31.26 -18.58 -22.43
N GLU A 153 -30.30 -17.97 -21.74
CA GLU A 153 -28.98 -18.54 -21.52
C GLU A 153 -29.06 -19.31 -20.21
N GLU A 154 -29.54 -20.56 -20.32
CA GLU A 154 -29.28 -21.58 -19.30
C GLU A 154 -27.84 -21.37 -18.80
N PRO A 155 -27.62 -21.19 -17.48
CA PRO A 155 -26.29 -20.92 -16.97
C PRO A 155 -25.39 -22.04 -17.49
N ALA A 156 -24.40 -21.69 -18.31
CA ALA A 156 -23.51 -22.66 -18.94
C ALA A 156 -23.10 -23.69 -17.89
N SER A 157 -23.40 -24.96 -18.16
CA SER A 157 -23.20 -26.01 -17.17
C SER A 157 -21.74 -25.99 -16.70
N ASP A 158 -21.48 -26.35 -15.44
CA ASP A 158 -20.11 -26.35 -14.90
C ASP A 158 -19.14 -27.03 -15.87
N ASP A 159 -19.54 -28.14 -16.48
CA ASP A 159 -18.76 -28.90 -17.47
C ASP A 159 -18.40 -28.08 -18.73
N GLU A 160 -19.34 -27.27 -19.23
CA GLU A 160 -19.14 -26.40 -20.41
C GLU A 160 -18.21 -25.21 -20.10
N LEU A 161 -18.26 -24.71 -18.86
CA LEU A 161 -17.32 -23.71 -18.36
C LEU A 161 -15.91 -24.30 -18.19
N TRP A 162 -15.80 -25.54 -17.70
CA TRP A 162 -14.53 -26.26 -17.58
C TRP A 162 -13.92 -26.54 -18.96
N ASP A 163 -14.72 -26.94 -19.94
CA ASP A 163 -14.26 -27.19 -21.31
C ASP A 163 -13.76 -25.90 -21.99
N ARG A 164 -14.50 -24.78 -21.88
CA ARG A 164 -14.03 -23.48 -22.38
C ARG A 164 -12.69 -23.06 -21.76
N PHE A 165 -12.49 -23.33 -20.47
CA PHE A 165 -11.25 -23.02 -19.77
C PHE A 165 -10.09 -23.93 -20.22
N LEU A 166 -10.35 -25.20 -20.48
CA LEU A 166 -9.35 -26.16 -20.98
C LEU A 166 -8.98 -25.91 -22.44
N ASP A 167 -9.94 -25.51 -23.27
CA ASP A 167 -9.75 -25.17 -24.68
C ASP A 167 -9.13 -23.79 -24.89
N ALA A 168 -9.18 -22.91 -23.88
CA ALA A 168 -8.44 -21.67 -23.87
C ALA A 168 -6.94 -21.97 -23.79
N ASP A 169 -6.32 -22.14 -24.96
CA ASP A 169 -4.89 -22.34 -25.24
C ASP A 169 -4.00 -21.32 -24.47
N PHE A 170 -3.79 -21.53 -23.17
CA PHE A 170 -2.87 -20.74 -22.36
C PHE A 170 -1.45 -21.14 -22.73
N LYS A 171 -0.85 -20.39 -23.67
CA LYS A 171 0.57 -20.53 -24.04
C LYS A 171 1.38 -19.57 -23.17
N PRO A 172 2.00 -20.03 -22.06
CA PRO A 172 2.93 -19.18 -21.35
C PRO A 172 4.13 -18.91 -22.26
N GLU A 173 4.25 -17.67 -22.74
CA GLU A 173 5.44 -17.26 -23.50
C GLU A 173 6.69 -17.53 -22.65
N SER A 174 7.62 -18.31 -23.21
CA SER A 174 8.93 -18.52 -22.60
C SER A 174 9.69 -17.19 -22.63
N LYS A 175 9.78 -16.55 -21.47
CA LYS A 175 10.47 -15.26 -21.30
C LYS A 175 11.96 -15.39 -21.70
N PRO A 176 12.54 -14.40 -22.40
CA PRO A 176 13.94 -14.43 -22.86
C PRO A 176 14.96 -14.38 -21.71
#